data_AF-A0AA37T9J3-F1
#
_entry.id   AF-A0AA37T9J3-F1
#
_cell.length_a   1.000
_cell.length_b   1.000
_cell.length_c   1.000
_cell.angle_alpha   90.00
_cell.angle_beta   90.00
_cell.angle_gamma   90.00
#
_symmetry.space_group_name_H-M   'P 1'
#
loop_
_entity.id
_entity.type
_entity.pdbx_description
1 polymer ?
#
loop_
_entity_poly.entity_id
_entity_poly.type
_entity_poly.pdbx_seq_one_letter_code
_entity_poly.pdbx_strand_id
1 'polypeptide(L)'
;MLLSVHPHASAEESIGSIHNYYENLVIEEARQSSSRAMNDLEFLADVACVSLNHLPPRYIRHDVDMTFFLSPAEQQEMLDKVKKAVAYAIQYVSERDQSTLSDHPTESVSTASSDPSPTDVNNSEESTQEKD
;
A
#
# COMPACT_ATOMS: atom_id res chain seq x y z
N MET A 1 -16.29 25.87 36.99
CA MET A 1 -16.80 24.80 36.12
C MET A 1 -16.09 24.91 34.79
N LEU A 2 -15.12 24.03 34.53
CA LEU A 2 -14.57 23.82 33.19
C LEU A 2 -14.66 22.33 32.92
N LEU A 3 -15.58 21.96 32.03
CA LEU A 3 -15.73 20.62 31.49
C LEU A 3 -14.53 20.37 30.56
N SER A 4 -13.47 19.75 31.07
CA SER A 4 -12.53 19.04 30.18
C SER A 4 -13.19 17.74 29.75
N VAL A 5 -13.91 17.83 28.64
CA VAL A 5 -14.21 16.69 27.78
C VAL A 5 -12.87 16.10 27.36
N HIS A 6 -12.49 14.97 27.96
CA HIS A 6 -11.38 14.20 27.42
C HIS A 6 -11.83 13.68 26.04
N PRO A 7 -11.00 13.84 25.00
CA PRO A 7 -11.35 13.42 23.65
C PRO A 7 -11.55 11.91 23.62
N HIS A 8 -12.51 11.51 22.79
CA HIS A 8 -13.00 10.17 22.48
C HIS A 8 -11.93 9.20 21.88
N ALA A 9 -10.68 9.22 22.34
CA ALA A 9 -9.59 8.39 21.81
C ALA A 9 -9.53 7.02 22.51
N SER A 10 -10.57 6.19 22.36
CA SER A 10 -10.54 4.83 22.93
C SER A 10 -11.29 3.77 22.12
N ALA A 11 -12.07 4.16 21.11
CA ALA A 11 -12.80 3.24 20.25
C ALA A 11 -12.11 2.99 18.89
N GLU A 12 -11.32 3.95 18.39
CA GLU A 12 -10.73 3.88 17.05
C GLU A 12 -9.42 3.07 16.97
N GLU A 13 -8.65 2.98 18.07
CA GLU A 13 -7.46 2.11 18.15
C GLU A 13 -7.81 0.60 18.04
N SER A 14 -9.08 0.25 18.29
CA SER A 14 -9.57 -1.13 18.29
C SER A 14 -10.03 -1.62 16.90
N ILE A 15 -10.36 -0.71 15.97
CA ILE A 15 -10.59 -1.06 14.55
C ILE A 15 -9.25 -1.22 13.79
N GLY A 16 -8.16 -0.69 14.34
CA GLY A 16 -6.95 -0.28 13.61
C GLY A 16 -5.96 -1.37 13.18
N SER A 17 -6.31 -2.65 13.20
CA SER A 17 -5.44 -3.72 12.69
C SER A 17 -6.19 -4.71 11.80
N ILE A 18 -7.20 -4.21 11.05
CA ILE A 18 -7.74 -5.00 9.95
C ILE A 18 -6.71 -4.98 8.81
N HIS A 19 -6.20 -6.15 8.45
CA HIS A 19 -5.18 -6.31 7.42
C HIS A 19 -5.46 -7.59 6.61
N ASN A 20 -4.87 -7.70 5.42
CA ASN A 20 -5.00 -8.92 4.63
C ASN A 20 -4.04 -9.99 5.19
N TYR A 21 -4.57 -11.17 5.48
CA TYR A 21 -3.81 -12.30 6.02
C TYR A 21 -2.59 -12.68 5.15
N TYR A 22 -2.66 -12.44 3.84
CA TYR A 22 -1.57 -12.76 2.93
C TYR A 22 -0.38 -11.79 2.98
N GLU A 23 -0.50 -10.62 3.64
CA GLU A 23 0.55 -9.58 3.63
C GLU A 23 1.92 -10.12 4.09
N ASN A 24 1.97 -10.73 5.28
CA ASN A 24 3.21 -11.27 5.83
C ASN A 24 3.75 -12.45 4.99
N LEU A 25 2.85 -13.32 4.51
CA LEU A 25 3.22 -14.48 3.70
C LEU A 25 3.86 -14.05 2.36
N VAL A 26 3.29 -13.03 1.72
CA VAL A 26 3.79 -12.48 0.45
C VAL A 26 5.15 -11.82 0.65
N ILE A 27 5.31 -11.02 1.70
CA ILE A 27 6.58 -10.32 1.98
C ILE A 27 7.71 -11.33 2.22
N GLU A 28 7.43 -12.35 3.03
CA GLU A 28 8.42 -13.37 3.36
C GLU A 28 8.80 -14.20 2.13
N GLU A 29 7.81 -14.67 1.36
CA GLU A 29 8.06 -15.45 0.14
C GLU A 29 8.81 -14.62 -0.91
N ALA A 30 8.49 -13.33 -1.07
CA ALA A 30 9.20 -12.46 -2.01
C ALA A 30 10.67 -12.29 -1.65
N ARG A 31 10.98 -12.13 -0.36
CA ARG A 31 12.36 -12.07 0.14
C ARG A 31 13.11 -13.38 -0.07
N GLN A 32 12.46 -14.52 0.17
CA GLN A 32 13.07 -15.83 -0.05
C GLN A 32 13.31 -16.11 -1.55
N SER A 33 12.39 -15.67 -2.41
CA SER A 33 12.43 -15.91 -3.85
C SER A 33 13.34 -14.95 -4.64
N SER A 34 13.69 -13.79 -4.09
CA SER A 34 14.50 -12.79 -4.81
C SER A 34 15.45 -12.02 -3.90
N SER A 35 16.75 -12.06 -4.23
CA SER A 35 17.77 -11.24 -3.57
C SER A 35 17.53 -9.74 -3.77
N ARG A 36 16.93 -9.33 -4.89
CA ARG A 36 16.53 -7.93 -5.11
C ARG A 36 15.46 -7.52 -4.11
N ALA A 37 14.41 -8.33 -3.95
CA ALA A 37 13.34 -8.07 -2.97
C ALA A 37 13.83 -8.04 -1.50
N MET A 38 14.99 -8.64 -1.20
CA MET A 38 15.61 -8.49 0.13
C MET A 38 16.29 -7.13 0.35
N ASN A 39 16.84 -6.53 -0.70
CA ASN A 39 17.72 -5.34 -0.59
C ASN A 39 17.07 -4.05 -1.12
N ASP A 40 16.00 -4.17 -1.90
CA ASP A 40 15.30 -3.07 -2.56
C ASP A 40 13.84 -3.03 -2.05
N LEU A 41 13.55 -2.07 -1.18
CA LEU A 41 12.24 -1.93 -0.55
C LEU A 41 11.15 -1.47 -1.53
N GLU A 42 11.52 -0.70 -2.56
CA GLU A 42 10.57 -0.24 -3.57
C GLU A 42 10.15 -1.40 -4.46
N PHE A 43 11.12 -2.19 -4.93
CA PHE A 43 10.84 -3.43 -5.67
C PHE A 43 10.03 -4.43 -4.84
N LEU A 44 10.36 -4.60 -3.55
CA LEU A 44 9.58 -5.46 -2.65
C LEU A 44 8.13 -4.98 -2.53
N ALA A 45 7.91 -3.67 -2.38
CA ALA A 45 6.57 -3.10 -2.27
C ALA A 45 5.76 -3.32 -3.55
N ASP A 46 6.35 -3.10 -4.73
CA ASP A 46 5.70 -3.36 -6.02
C ASP A 46 5.33 -4.84 -6.18
N VAL A 47 6.26 -5.75 -5.90
CA VAL A 47 6.02 -7.20 -5.95
C VAL A 47 4.91 -7.59 -4.99
N ALA A 48 4.92 -7.06 -3.76
CA ALA A 48 3.90 -7.35 -2.77
C ALA A 48 2.51 -6.87 -3.21
N CYS A 49 2.40 -5.63 -3.70
CA CYS A 49 1.16 -5.06 -4.22
C CYS A 49 0.57 -5.90 -5.36
N VAL A 50 1.39 -6.28 -6.34
CA VAL A 50 0.95 -7.13 -7.46
C VAL A 50 0.51 -8.50 -6.93
N SER A 51 1.32 -9.14 -6.08
CA SER A 51 1.01 -10.46 -5.52
C SER A 51 -0.32 -10.47 -4.75
N LEU A 52 -0.56 -9.48 -3.90
CA LEU A 52 -1.79 -9.37 -3.10
C LEU A 52 -3.04 -9.22 -3.99
N ASN A 53 -2.93 -8.53 -5.11
CA ASN A 53 -4.03 -8.40 -6.08
C ASN A 53 -4.33 -9.69 -6.84
N HIS A 54 -3.39 -10.64 -6.86
CA HIS A 54 -3.57 -11.97 -7.46
C HIS A 54 -4.10 -13.03 -6.47
N LEU A 55 -4.22 -12.67 -5.19
CA LEU A 55 -4.72 -13.55 -4.14
C LEU A 55 -6.17 -13.21 -3.78
N PRO A 56 -6.97 -14.19 -3.31
CA PRO A 56 -8.31 -13.89 -2.84
C PRO A 56 -8.25 -12.90 -1.66
N PRO A 57 -9.14 -11.90 -1.58
CA PRO A 57 -9.13 -10.96 -0.47
C PRO A 57 -9.49 -11.69 0.83
N ARG A 58 -8.67 -11.50 1.88
CA ARG A 58 -8.88 -12.14 3.18
C ARG A 58 -8.47 -11.23 4.32
N TYR A 59 -9.41 -10.42 4.80
CA TYR A 59 -9.14 -9.47 5.88
C TYR A 59 -9.45 -10.05 7.25
N ILE A 60 -8.53 -9.85 8.18
CA ILE A 60 -8.61 -10.33 9.55
C ILE A 60 -8.16 -9.26 10.53
N ARG A 61 -8.51 -9.46 11.80
CA ARG A 61 -8.07 -8.59 12.89
C ARG A 61 -6.81 -9.11 13.58
N HIS A 62 -6.69 -10.42 13.75
CA HIS A 62 -5.50 -11.05 14.35
C HIS A 62 -5.15 -12.36 13.63
N ASP A 63 -3.87 -12.56 13.32
CA ASP A 63 -3.36 -13.79 12.67
C ASP A 63 -3.68 -15.07 13.43
N VAL A 64 -3.77 -14.98 14.76
CA VAL A 64 -4.13 -16.11 15.63
C VAL A 64 -5.50 -16.66 15.29
N ASP A 65 -6.46 -15.81 14.92
CA ASP A 65 -7.82 -16.23 14.57
C ASP A 65 -7.76 -17.21 13.39
N MET A 66 -6.92 -16.93 12.38
CA MET A 66 -6.81 -17.75 11.18
C MET A 66 -6.15 -19.10 11.43
N THR A 67 -5.05 -19.12 12.18
CA THR A 67 -4.25 -20.34 12.34
C THR A 67 -5.03 -21.46 13.05
N PHE A 68 -5.97 -21.11 13.95
CA PHE A 68 -6.82 -22.09 14.64
C PHE A 68 -7.90 -22.72 13.75
N PHE A 69 -8.38 -22.02 12.72
CA PHE A 69 -9.47 -22.52 11.86
C PHE A 69 -9.00 -23.22 10.59
N LEU A 70 -7.73 -23.10 10.22
CA LEU A 70 -7.21 -23.70 8.99
C LEU A 70 -6.72 -25.12 9.22
N SER A 71 -7.19 -26.05 8.40
CA SER A 71 -6.60 -27.38 8.30
C SER A 71 -5.20 -27.31 7.66
N PRO A 72 -4.30 -28.29 7.93
CA PRO A 72 -2.99 -28.32 7.30
C PRO A 72 -3.03 -28.30 5.77
N ALA A 73 -4.06 -28.91 5.17
CA ALA A 73 -4.24 -28.92 3.72
C ALA A 73 -4.57 -27.52 3.17
N GLU A 74 -5.47 -26.78 3.82
CA GLU A 74 -5.80 -25.41 3.44
C GLU A 74 -4.61 -24.47 3.61
N GLN A 75 -3.83 -24.64 4.69
CA GLN A 75 -2.59 -23.88 4.87
C GLN A 75 -1.61 -24.13 3.71
N GLN A 76 -1.40 -25.38 3.33
CA GLN A 76 -0.51 -25.71 2.22
C GLN A 76 -1.01 -25.12 0.90
N GLU A 77 -2.31 -25.23 0.61
CA GLU A 77 -2.90 -24.67 -0.60
C GLU A 77 -2.72 -23.15 -0.68
N MET A 78 -2.88 -22.46 0.45
CA MET A 78 -2.63 -21.02 0.53
C MET A 78 -1.17 -20.67 0.28
N LEU A 79 -0.22 -21.40 0.88
CA LEU A 79 1.20 -21.18 0.63
C LEU A 79 1.56 -21.40 -0.84
N ASP A 80 0.99 -22.42 -1.48
CA ASP A 80 1.20 -22.69 -2.90
C ASP A 80 0.63 -21.57 -3.79
N LYS A 81 -0.51 -20.99 -3.41
CA LYS A 81 -1.07 -19.81 -4.09
C LYS A 81 -0.17 -18.58 -3.93
N VAL A 82 0.35 -18.33 -2.72
CA VAL A 82 1.29 -17.23 -2.46
C VAL A 82 2.54 -17.38 -3.31
N LYS A 83 3.17 -18.56 -3.34
CA LYS A 83 4.34 -18.85 -4.17
C LYS A 83 4.12 -18.53 -5.64
N LYS A 84 2.99 -18.97 -6.20
CA LYS A 84 2.63 -18.71 -7.60
C LYS A 84 2.43 -17.22 -7.86
N ALA A 85 1.73 -16.52 -6.97
CA ALA A 85 1.46 -15.08 -7.09
C ALA A 85 2.76 -14.27 -7.03
N VAL A 86 3.64 -14.58 -6.08
CA VAL A 86 4.95 -13.92 -5.92
C VAL A 86 5.86 -14.17 -7.11
N ALA A 87 5.96 -15.41 -7.59
CA ALA A 87 6.76 -15.73 -8.76
C ALA A 87 6.31 -14.93 -10.01
N TYR A 88 4.99 -14.86 -10.22
CA TYR A 88 4.41 -14.05 -11.29
C TYR A 88 4.74 -12.55 -11.10
N ALA A 89 4.55 -12.01 -9.90
CA ALA A 89 4.78 -10.60 -9.60
C ALA A 89 6.24 -10.19 -9.79
N ILE A 90 7.21 -11.02 -9.36
CA ILE A 90 8.64 -10.78 -9.56
C ILE A 90 8.95 -10.64 -11.05
N GLN A 91 8.42 -11.55 -11.89
CA GLN A 91 8.61 -11.49 -13.32
C GLN A 91 8.00 -10.22 -13.91
N TYR A 92 6.74 -9.95 -13.58
CA TYR A 92 6.00 -8.78 -14.07
C TYR A 92 6.70 -7.46 -13.75
N VAL A 93 7.12 -7.25 -12.50
CA VAL A 93 7.78 -6.01 -12.08
C VAL A 93 9.16 -5.87 -12.74
N SER A 94 9.91 -6.97 -12.84
CA SER A 94 11.22 -6.97 -13.50
C SER A 94 11.16 -6.66 -15.00
N GLU A 95 10.11 -7.08 -15.69
CA GLU A 95 9.86 -6.76 -17.09
C GLU A 95 9.40 -5.31 -17.26
N ARG A 96 8.53 -4.82 -16.36
CA ARG A 96 8.06 -3.44 -16.36
C ARG A 96 9.22 -2.45 -16.19
N ASP A 97 10.13 -2.68 -15.26
CA ASP A 97 11.29 -1.81 -15.03
C ASP A 97 12.19 -1.69 -16.27
N GLN A 98 12.34 -2.77 -17.04
CA GLN A 98 13.14 -2.75 -18.27
C GLN A 98 12.47 -1.93 -19.38
N SER A 99 11.13 -1.88 -19.39
CA SER A 99 10.39 -1.07 -20.37
C SER A 99 10.46 0.42 -20.08
N THR A 100 10.47 0.83 -18.80
CA THR A 100 10.56 2.25 -18.40
C THR A 100 11.95 2.86 -18.64
N LEU A 101 13.00 2.04 -18.74
CA LEU A 101 14.36 2.46 -19.16
C LEU A 101 14.46 2.87 -20.64
N SER A 102 13.43 2.67 -21.45
CA SER A 102 13.41 3.03 -22.88
C SER A 102 12.68 4.33 -23.22
N ASP A 103 12.06 5.00 -22.25
CA ASP A 103 11.32 6.26 -22.47
C ASP A 103 11.72 7.36 -21.46
N HIS A 104 12.59 8.27 -21.93
CA HIS A 104 12.93 9.61 -21.42
C HIS A 104 13.82 9.80 -20.14
N PRO A 105 14.68 10.85 -20.14
CA PRO A 105 15.74 11.07 -19.15
C PRO A 105 15.19 11.65 -17.84
N THR A 106 15.68 11.13 -16.72
CA THR A 106 15.49 11.70 -15.38
C THR A 106 15.97 13.15 -15.33
N GLU A 107 15.03 14.09 -15.31
CA GLU A 107 15.26 15.43 -14.79
C GLU A 107 15.52 15.33 -13.29
N SER A 108 16.71 15.74 -12.89
CA SER A 108 17.08 16.02 -11.51
C SER A 108 16.27 17.22 -11.00
N VAL A 109 15.16 16.98 -10.30
CA VAL A 109 14.53 18.03 -9.49
C VAL A 109 15.30 18.12 -8.18
N SER A 110 16.34 18.94 -8.22
CA SER A 110 16.97 19.54 -7.06
C SER A 110 16.18 20.79 -6.68
N THR A 111 15.33 20.73 -5.67
CA THR A 111 14.93 21.92 -4.91
C THR A 111 14.71 21.57 -3.45
N ALA A 112 15.69 21.93 -2.64
CA ALA A 112 15.53 22.08 -1.21
C ALA A 112 14.67 23.33 -0.90
N SER A 113 13.95 23.21 0.21
CA SER A 113 13.56 24.27 1.18
C SER A 113 12.41 25.25 0.89
N SER A 114 11.59 25.34 1.96
CA SER A 114 10.81 26.48 2.48
C SER A 114 9.41 26.78 1.93
N ASP A 115 8.41 26.27 2.63
CA ASP A 115 7.19 27.01 3.03
C ASP A 115 7.55 28.42 3.56
N PRO A 116 6.69 29.46 3.38
CA PRO A 116 5.40 29.50 4.06
C PRO A 116 4.21 30.08 3.27
N SER A 117 3.02 29.65 3.71
CA SER A 117 1.70 30.26 3.46
C SER A 117 1.65 31.77 3.72
N PRO A 118 0.74 32.50 3.03
CA PRO A 118 -0.18 33.35 3.79
C PRO A 118 -1.64 33.27 3.31
N THR A 119 -2.54 33.20 4.28
CA THR A 119 -3.95 33.61 4.21
C THR A 119 -4.09 35.13 4.04
N ASP A 120 -5.06 35.59 3.23
CA ASP A 120 -6.09 36.61 3.56
C ASP A 120 -6.92 36.96 2.29
N VAL A 121 -8.24 36.68 2.24
CA VAL A 121 -9.41 37.53 2.62
C VAL A 121 -9.97 38.39 1.46
N ASN A 122 -11.26 38.13 1.14
CA ASN A 122 -12.30 39.02 0.55
C ASN A 122 -12.15 39.54 -0.90
N ASN A 123 -13.19 39.88 -1.67
CA ASN A 123 -14.66 39.80 -1.59
C ASN A 123 -15.23 40.08 -3.02
N SER A 124 -16.46 39.63 -3.27
CA SER A 124 -17.54 40.26 -4.06
C SER A 124 -17.35 40.75 -5.51
N GLU A 125 -18.22 40.19 -6.36
CA GLU A 125 -19.06 40.81 -7.42
C GLU A 125 -18.39 41.34 -8.70
N GLU A 126 -18.79 40.80 -9.86
CA GLU A 126 -19.60 41.55 -10.85
C GLU A 126 -20.15 40.63 -11.96
N SER A 127 -21.41 40.87 -12.29
CA SER A 127 -22.21 40.23 -13.34
C SER A 127 -21.86 40.82 -14.72
N THR A 128 -21.69 40.00 -15.76
CA THR A 128 -22.12 40.41 -17.11
C THR A 128 -22.53 39.22 -17.99
N GLN A 129 -23.76 39.35 -18.46
CA GLN A 129 -24.54 38.63 -19.47
C GLN A 129 -24.01 38.90 -20.89
N GLU A 130 -23.93 37.92 -21.80
CA GLU A 130 -24.00 38.13 -23.26
C GLU A 130 -24.06 36.78 -24.05
N LYS A 131 -25.13 36.62 -24.86
CA LYS A 131 -25.32 35.93 -26.18
C LYS A 131 -24.82 34.49 -26.40
N ASP A 132 -25.52 33.57 -27.06
CA ASP A 132 -26.54 33.61 -28.14
C ASP A 132 -27.59 32.49 -27.98
#